data_AF-A0A9X3TM16-F1
#
_entry.id   AF-A0A9X3TM16-F1
#
_cell.length_a   1.000
_cell.length_b   1.000
_cell.length_c   1.000
_cell.angle_alpha   90.00
_cell.angle_beta   90.00
_cell.angle_gamma   90.00
#
_symmetry.space_group_name_H-M   'P 1'
#
loop_
_entity.id
_entity.type
_entity.pdbx_description
1 polymer ?
#
loop_
_entity_poly.entity_id
_entity_poly.type
_entity_poly.pdbx_seq_one_letter_code
_entity_poly.pdbx_strand_id
1 'polypeptide(L)'
;MITVLIKRPHEEAEPVAIAGADELSELVGGDYDVVRDDRLPGFSLIVNEEARGVEANNFPVTTDGYLDWVYGTCVFVKEDGTSLTEEDVETVRRYLAAKS
;
A
#
# COMPACT_ATOMS: atom_id res chain seq x y z
N MET A 1 11.28 5.87 13.73
CA MET A 1 11.39 4.70 12.84
C MET A 1 10.11 3.90 12.94
N ILE A 2 9.42 3.74 11.82
CA ILE A 2 8.17 3.00 11.68
C ILE A 2 8.37 2.00 10.54
N THR A 3 7.98 0.74 10.73
CA THR A 3 7.99 -0.25 9.65
C THR A 3 6.71 -0.13 8.84
N VAL A 4 6.86 -0.01 7.52
CA VAL A 4 5.80 -0.04 6.51
C VAL A 4 6.06 -1.18 5.53
N LEU A 5 5.07 -1.56 4.73
CA LEU A 5 5.24 -2.59 3.71
C LEU A 5 5.07 -1.95 2.33
N ILE A 6 6.08 -2.06 1.48
CA ILE A 6 6.02 -1.53 0.13
C ILE A 6 5.70 -2.65 -0.86
N LYS A 7 4.88 -2.33 -1.87
CA LYS A 7 4.56 -3.23 -2.97
C LYS A 7 4.75 -2.45 -4.27
N ARG A 8 5.80 -2.78 -5.02
CA ARG A 8 6.00 -2.27 -6.39
C ARG A 8 5.26 -3.15 -7.40
N PRO A 9 4.88 -2.62 -8.58
CA PRO A 9 4.26 -3.42 -9.62
C PRO A 9 5.10 -4.67 -9.96
N HIS A 10 4.45 -5.82 -10.05
CA HIS A 10 5.08 -7.11 -10.40
C HIS A 10 6.22 -7.60 -9.50
N GLU A 11 6.48 -6.95 -8.37
CA GLU A 11 7.44 -7.38 -7.35
C GLU A 11 6.73 -7.91 -6.10
N GLU A 12 7.44 -8.67 -5.27
CA GLU A 12 6.94 -9.07 -3.94
C GLU A 12 6.88 -7.88 -2.99
N ALA A 13 6.00 -7.98 -1.98
CA ALA A 13 5.92 -6.96 -0.94
C ALA A 13 7.05 -7.11 0.09
N GLU A 14 7.75 -6.02 0.38
CA GLU A 14 8.89 -5.99 1.30
C GLU A 14 8.73 -4.95 2.41
N PRO A 15 9.17 -5.26 3.65
CA PRO A 15 9.12 -4.32 4.75
C PRO A 15 10.24 -3.30 4.64
N VAL A 16 9.93 -2.02 4.91
CA VAL A 16 10.87 -0.91 4.91
C VAL A 16 10.68 -0.10 6.19
N ALA A 17 11.79 0.33 6.81
CA ALA A 17 11.76 1.22 7.95
C ALA A 17 11.87 2.67 7.46
N ILE A 18 10.90 3.51 7.83
CA ILE A 18 10.89 4.94 7.51
C ILE A 18 11.06 5.80 8.76
N ALA A 19 11.64 7.00 8.62
CA ALA A 19 11.79 7.91 9.76
C ALA A 19 10.45 8.53 10.19
N GLY A 20 9.56 8.80 9.24
CA GLY A 20 8.25 9.41 9.45
C GLY A 20 7.43 9.54 8.16
N ALA A 21 6.28 10.20 8.26
CA ALA A 21 5.31 10.30 7.16
C ALA A 21 5.84 11.08 5.93
N ASP A 22 6.83 11.96 6.11
CA ASP A 22 7.42 12.72 5.01
C ASP A 22 8.13 11.82 3.98
N GLU A 23 8.60 10.63 4.37
CA GLU A 23 9.22 9.68 3.44
C GLU A 23 8.18 8.91 2.58
N LEU A 24 6.88 8.99 2.90
CA LEU A 24 5.85 8.28 2.14
C LEU A 24 5.72 8.81 0.71
N SER A 25 5.79 10.13 0.51
CA SER A 25 5.76 10.75 -0.82
C SER A 25 6.96 10.35 -1.66
N GLU A 26 8.14 10.24 -1.05
CA GLU A 26 9.35 9.74 -1.72
C GLU A 26 9.18 8.28 -2.16
N LEU A 27 8.58 7.43 -1.32
CA LEU A 27 8.36 6.02 -1.62
C LEU A 27 7.36 5.81 -2.77
N VAL A 28 6.27 6.58 -2.82
CA VAL A 28 5.28 6.49 -3.91
C VAL A 28 5.61 7.36 -5.12
N GLY A 29 6.70 8.14 -5.05
CA GLY A 29 7.21 8.94 -6.16
C GLY A 29 6.41 10.21 -6.47
N GLY A 30 5.78 10.83 -5.46
CA GLY A 30 4.99 12.05 -5.66
C GLY A 30 4.08 12.38 -4.48
N ASP A 31 3.14 13.30 -4.71
CA ASP A 31 2.04 13.52 -3.78
C ASP A 31 1.23 12.23 -3.65
N TYR A 32 0.74 11.97 -2.44
CA TYR A 32 0.06 10.73 -2.12
C TYR A 32 -1.35 10.95 -1.62
N ASP A 33 -2.19 9.97 -1.93
CA ASP A 33 -3.52 9.81 -1.38
C ASP A 33 -3.58 8.58 -0.48
N VAL A 34 -4.57 8.60 0.42
CA VAL A 34 -4.83 7.50 1.35
C VAL A 34 -6.08 6.77 0.90
N VAL A 35 -5.90 5.53 0.48
CA VAL A 35 -6.96 4.62 0.00
C VAL A 35 -7.17 3.51 1.02
N ARG A 36 -8.38 2.95 1.04
CA ARG A 36 -8.76 1.79 1.86
C ARG A 36 -9.25 0.67 0.95
N ASP A 37 -9.08 -0.57 1.37
CA ASP A 37 -9.71 -1.72 0.73
C ASP A 37 -10.64 -2.40 1.74
N ASP A 38 -11.89 -2.65 1.33
CA ASP A 38 -12.95 -3.28 2.12
C ASP A 38 -12.54 -4.67 2.64
N ARG A 39 -11.60 -5.33 1.97
CA ARG A 39 -11.09 -6.68 2.29
C ARG A 39 -9.80 -6.65 3.11
N LEU A 40 -9.27 -5.48 3.44
CA LEU A 40 -8.07 -5.31 4.26
C LEU A 40 -8.31 -4.28 5.39
N PRO A 41 -9.19 -4.58 6.35
CA PRO A 41 -9.49 -3.65 7.45
C PRO A 41 -8.29 -3.43 8.37
N GLY A 42 -8.16 -2.22 8.91
CA GLY A 42 -7.07 -1.84 9.81
C GLY A 42 -5.77 -1.41 9.11
N PHE A 43 -5.80 -1.30 7.78
CA PHE A 43 -4.70 -0.82 6.97
C PHE A 43 -5.14 0.32 6.05
N SER A 44 -4.22 1.26 5.84
CA SER A 44 -4.31 2.27 4.79
C SER A 44 -3.31 1.96 3.69
N LEU A 45 -3.72 2.20 2.45
CA LEU A 45 -2.89 2.12 1.26
C LEU A 45 -2.50 3.54 0.87
N ILE A 46 -1.21 3.81 0.87
CA ILE A 46 -0.65 5.07 0.40
C ILE A 46 -0.27 4.87 -1.07
N VAL A 47 -0.88 5.67 -1.93
CA VAL A 47 -0.75 5.55 -3.38
C VAL A 47 -0.53 6.93 -3.99
N ASN A 48 0.13 6.97 -5.15
CA ASN A 48 0.21 8.19 -5.95
C ASN A 48 -0.87 8.14 -7.05
N GLU A 49 -1.93 8.95 -6.92
CA GLU A 49 -3.01 8.97 -7.92
C GLU A 49 -2.56 9.53 -9.28
N GLU A 50 -1.48 10.32 -9.33
CA GLU A 50 -0.89 10.78 -10.60
C GLU A 50 -0.27 9.62 -11.40
N ALA A 51 0.04 8.49 -10.75
CA ALA A 51 0.52 7.29 -11.42
C ALA A 51 -0.57 6.57 -12.22
N ARG A 52 -1.86 6.90 -11.99
CA ARG A 52 -3.01 6.27 -12.64
C ARG A 52 -2.97 6.49 -14.16
N GLY A 53 -2.83 5.40 -14.91
CA GLY A 53 -2.75 5.43 -16.38
C GLY A 53 -1.40 5.90 -16.93
N VAL A 54 -0.42 6.15 -16.06
CA VAL A 54 0.97 6.48 -16.42
C VAL A 54 1.90 5.33 -16.08
N GLU A 55 1.79 4.78 -14.87
CA GLU A 55 2.57 3.63 -14.40
C GLU A 55 1.85 2.29 -14.61
N ALA A 56 2.60 1.20 -14.43
CA ALA A 56 2.05 -0.14 -14.48
C ALA A 56 0.98 -0.36 -13.39
N ASN A 57 -0.03 -1.16 -13.72
CA ASN A 57 -0.99 -1.62 -12.72
C ASN A 57 -0.30 -2.55 -11.71
N ASN A 58 -0.69 -2.43 -10.45
CA ASN A 58 -0.08 -3.21 -9.37
C ASN A 58 -1.01 -4.34 -8.92
N PHE A 59 -2.16 -4.01 -8.34
CA PHE A 59 -3.18 -4.97 -7.92
C PHE A 59 -4.57 -4.32 -7.83
N PRO A 60 -5.66 -5.10 -7.94
CA PRO A 60 -7.01 -4.57 -7.81
C PRO A 60 -7.40 -4.37 -6.34
N VAL A 61 -8.12 -3.29 -6.08
CA VAL A 61 -8.71 -2.96 -4.77
C VAL A 61 -10.23 -2.84 -4.84
N THR A 62 -10.89 -3.02 -3.71
CA THR A 62 -12.33 -2.76 -3.58
C THR A 62 -12.56 -1.70 -2.53
N THR A 63 -13.12 -0.57 -2.93
CA THR A 63 -13.39 0.59 -2.05
C THR A 63 -14.87 0.91 -2.11
N ASP A 64 -15.57 0.88 -0.98
CA ASP A 64 -17.01 1.15 -0.91
C ASP A 64 -17.84 0.26 -1.87
N GLY A 65 -17.41 -0.99 -2.06
CA GLY A 65 -18.02 -1.96 -2.97
C GLY A 65 -17.66 -1.80 -4.46
N TYR A 66 -16.84 -0.81 -4.83
CA TYR A 66 -16.41 -0.59 -6.22
C TYR A 66 -15.01 -1.15 -6.46
N LEU A 67 -14.84 -1.85 -7.59
CA LEU A 67 -13.54 -2.37 -8.03
C LEU A 67 -12.73 -1.25 -8.69
N ASP A 68 -11.51 -1.03 -8.21
CA ASP A 68 -10.52 -0.12 -8.80
C ASP A 68 -9.14 -0.80 -8.87
N TRP A 69 -8.16 -0.12 -9.46
CA TRP A 69 -6.78 -0.57 -9.57
C TRP A 69 -5.84 0.40 -8.88
N VAL A 70 -4.90 -0.15 -8.12
CA VAL A 70 -3.72 0.58 -7.67
C VAL A 70 -2.68 0.59 -8.79
N TYR A 71 -2.14 1.75 -9.10
CA TYR A 71 -1.09 1.97 -10.09
C TYR A 71 0.21 2.37 -9.40
N GLY A 72 1.34 1.94 -9.96
CA GLY A 72 2.65 2.25 -9.41
C GLY A 72 2.90 1.65 -8.03
N THR A 73 3.77 2.30 -7.25
CA THR A 73 4.15 1.83 -5.91
C THR A 73 3.02 2.09 -4.90
N CYS A 74 2.72 1.07 -4.09
CA CYS A 74 1.81 1.16 -2.96
C CYS A 74 2.58 0.96 -1.67
N VAL A 75 2.26 1.75 -0.63
CA VAL A 75 2.77 1.53 0.72
C VAL A 75 1.62 1.20 1.65
N PHE A 76 1.71 0.10 2.38
CA PHE A 76 0.75 -0.29 3.41
C PHE A 76 1.22 0.22 4.76
N VAL A 77 0.31 0.87 5.48
CA VAL A 77 0.52 1.38 6.84
C VAL A 77 -0.66 0.99 7.73
N LYS A 78 -0.47 0.98 9.06
CA LYS A 78 -1.60 0.85 10.00
C LYS A 78 -2.41 2.13 10.03
N GLU A 79 -3.73 2.01 10.11
CA GLU A 79 -4.62 3.18 10.25
C GLU A 79 -4.41 3.94 11.56
N ASP A 80 -3.96 3.25 12.61
CA ASP A 80 -3.65 3.86 13.91
C ASP A 80 -2.26 4.53 13.94
N GLY A 81 -1.52 4.50 12.82
CA GLY A 81 -0.19 5.09 12.68
C GLY A 81 0.93 4.32 13.38
N THR A 82 0.65 3.12 13.92
CA THR A 82 1.66 2.27 14.53
C THR A 82 2.52 1.55 13.49
N SER A 83 3.69 1.08 13.92
CA SER A 83 4.58 0.27 13.09
C SER A 83 3.95 -1.09 12.79
N LEU A 84 4.13 -1.57 11.57
CA LEU A 84 3.75 -2.93 11.22
C LEU A 84 4.53 -3.96 12.04
N THR A 85 3.80 -4.93 12.58
CA THR A 85 4.36 -6.15 13.18
C THR A 85 4.58 -7.23 12.11
N GLU A 86 5.23 -8.33 12.48
CA GLU A 86 5.37 -9.50 11.58
C GLU A 86 4.00 -10.09 11.19
N GLU A 87 3.04 -10.10 12.12
CA GLU A 87 1.67 -10.56 11.88
C GLU A 87 0.93 -9.67 10.87
N ASP A 88 1.15 -8.35 10.95
CA ASP A 88 0.58 -7.40 9.99
C ASP A 88 1.17 -7.62 8.59
N VAL A 89 2.49 -7.82 8.49
CA VAL A 89 3.18 -8.12 7.21
C VAL A 89 2.63 -9.41 6.60
N GLU A 90 2.44 -10.45 7.39
CA GLU A 90 1.85 -11.70 6.91
C GLU A 90 0.40 -11.51 6.44
N THR A 91 -0.38 -10.70 7.16
CA THR A 91 -1.77 -10.37 6.80
C THR A 91 -1.83 -9.70 5.43
N VAL A 92 -1.00 -8.68 5.19
CA VAL A 92 -0.96 -7.99 3.89
C VAL A 92 -0.47 -8.92 2.78
N ARG A 93 0.52 -9.78 3.05
CA ARG A 93 1.00 -10.77 2.06
C ARG A 93 -0.07 -11.77 1.66
N ARG A 94 -0.84 -12.30 2.62
CA ARG A 94 -1.97 -13.19 2.33
C ARG A 94 -3.05 -12.48 1.52
N TYR A 95 -3.33 -11.21 1.85
CA TYR A 95 -4.24 -10.37 1.08
C TYR A 95 -3.78 -10.20 -0.38
N LEU A 96 -2.50 -9.87 -0.60
CA LEU A 96 -1.93 -9.71 -1.95
C LEU A 96 -1.92 -11.03 -2.75
N ALA A 97 -1.60 -12.15 -2.10
CA ALA A 97 -1.61 -13.47 -2.73
C ALA A 97 -3.01 -13.87 -3.25
N ALA A 98 -4.09 -13.39 -2.60
CA ALA A 98 -5.46 -13.65 -3.04
C ALA A 98 -5.90 -12.80 -4.26
N LYS A 99 -5.05 -11.85 -4.70
CA LYS A 99 -5.30 -10.94 -5.84
C LYS A 99 -4.47 -11.31 -7.09
N SER A 100 -3.62 -12.35 -6.97
CA SER A 100 -2.73 -12.86 -8.01
C SER A 100 -3.44 -13.81 -8.97
#